data_AF-A0A7J2MTR0-F1
#
_entry.id   AF-A0A7J2MTR0-F1
#
_cell.length_a   1.000
_cell.length_b   1.000
_cell.length_c   1.000
_cell.angle_alpha   90.00
_cell.angle_beta   90.00
_cell.angle_gamma   90.00
#
_symmetry.space_group_name_H-M   'P 1'
#
loop_
_entity.id
_entity.type
_entity.pdbx_description
1 polymer ?
#
loop_
_entity_poly.entity_id
_entity_poly.type
_entity_poly.pdbx_seq_one_letter_code
_entity_poly.pdbx_strand_id
1 'polypeptide(L)'
;MCPENKTVERGPRKGNVVYALSNNIEVGFSRCPYAGEAYRNNIREFLNKMELEQPTTKYSLLRSYDKIYPLIAKNLAKKVRYCEKCGEPTIEDICKTCEFLEKL
;
A
#
# COMPACT_ATOMS: atom_id res chain seq x y z
N MET A 1 -9.50 14.41 2.28
CA MET A 1 -8.33 13.51 2.24
C MET A 1 -7.85 13.40 3.67
N CYS A 2 -8.13 12.28 4.34
CA CYS A 2 -7.63 12.06 5.70
C CYS A 2 -6.11 11.85 5.61
N PRO A 3 -5.27 12.55 6.40
CA PRO A 3 -3.83 12.34 6.35
C PRO A 3 -3.51 10.94 6.91
N GLU A 4 -3.13 10.01 6.03
CA GLU A 4 -2.58 8.72 6.43
C GLU A 4 -1.15 8.93 6.95
N ASN A 5 -0.90 8.61 8.22
CA ASN A 5 0.44 8.70 8.80
C ASN A 5 1.29 7.49 8.35
N LYS A 6 2.26 7.73 7.46
CA LYS A 6 3.11 6.69 6.85
C LYS A 6 4.49 6.53 7.51
N THR A 7 4.57 6.65 8.84
CA THR A 7 5.86 6.65 9.57
C THR A 7 6.73 5.41 9.30
N VAL A 8 6.13 4.26 8.99
CA VAL A 8 6.81 2.96 8.83
C VAL A 8 7.29 2.70 7.38
N GLU A 9 7.03 3.61 6.44
CA GLU A 9 7.23 3.40 5.00
C GLU A 9 8.70 3.20 4.58
N ARG A 10 9.65 3.79 5.33
CA ARG A 10 11.08 3.81 4.98
C ARG A 10 11.91 2.68 5.59
N GLY A 11 11.35 1.94 6.56
CA GLY A 11 12.08 0.90 7.29
C GLY A 11 11.93 -0.50 6.66
N PRO A 12 12.96 -1.38 6.76
CA PRO A 12 12.82 -2.75 6.32
C PRO A 12 11.80 -3.50 7.18
N ARG A 13 10.95 -4.33 6.55
CA ARG A 13 9.93 -5.14 7.26
C ARG A 13 10.53 -5.99 8.39
N LYS A 14 11.75 -6.52 8.19
CA LYS A 14 12.46 -7.30 9.22
C LYS A 14 12.76 -6.46 10.46
N GLY A 15 13.14 -5.19 10.31
CA GLY A 15 13.40 -4.29 11.43
C GLY A 15 12.17 -4.05 12.28
N ASN A 16 11.00 -3.91 11.66
CA ASN A 16 9.74 -3.71 12.38
C ASN A 16 9.35 -4.95 13.22
N VAL A 17 9.59 -6.16 12.69
CA VAL A 17 9.33 -7.41 13.42
C VAL A 17 10.26 -7.55 14.61
N VAL A 18 11.56 -7.30 14.42
CA VAL A 18 12.54 -7.32 15.53
C VAL A 18 12.16 -6.28 16.59
N TYR A 19 11.79 -5.07 16.19
CA TYR A 19 11.33 -4.03 17.10
C TYR A 19 10.12 -4.47 17.92
N ALA A 20 9.09 -5.04 17.28
CA ALA A 20 7.90 -5.52 17.96
C ALA A 20 8.22 -6.61 18.99
N LEU A 21 9.06 -7.58 18.62
CA LEU A 21 9.50 -8.65 19.53
C LEU A 21 10.33 -8.10 20.70
N SER A 22 11.27 -7.19 20.45
CA SER A 22 12.10 -6.59 21.51
C SER A 22 11.31 -5.73 22.49
N ASN A 23 10.17 -5.18 22.07
CA ASN A 23 9.29 -4.37 22.92
C ASN A 23 8.09 -5.15 23.47
N ASN A 24 8.09 -6.49 23.35
CA ASN A 24 7.00 -7.37 23.80
C ASN A 24 5.61 -6.93 23.29
N ILE A 25 5.54 -6.44 22.05
CA ILE A 25 4.27 -6.08 21.42
C ILE A 25 3.61 -7.37 20.92
N GLU A 26 2.38 -7.63 21.36
CA GLU A 26 1.60 -8.77 20.88
C GLU A 26 1.31 -8.64 19.38
N VAL A 27 1.72 -9.66 18.61
CA VAL A 27 1.57 -9.70 17.16
C VAL A 27 0.86 -10.97 16.73
N GLY A 28 -0.25 -10.82 16.01
CA GLY A 28 -0.96 -11.94 15.37
C GLY A 28 -0.23 -12.40 14.11
N PHE A 29 0.16 -13.68 14.05
CA PHE A 29 0.81 -14.27 12.88
C PHE A 29 -0.14 -15.01 11.93
N SER A 30 -1.46 -14.89 12.14
CA SER A 30 -2.46 -15.46 11.25
C SER A 30 -2.32 -14.89 9.84
N ARG A 31 -2.42 -15.77 8.83
CA ARG A 31 -2.37 -15.39 7.42
C ARG A 31 -3.69 -15.75 6.76
N CYS A 32 -4.18 -14.86 5.89
CA CYS A 32 -5.31 -15.17 5.03
C CYS A 32 -4.98 -16.41 4.17
N PRO A 33 -5.89 -17.38 4.01
CA PRO A 33 -5.66 -18.58 3.19
C PRO A 33 -5.22 -18.25 1.76
N TYR A 34 -5.80 -17.21 1.16
CA TYR A 34 -5.49 -16.74 -0.20
C TYR A 34 -4.22 -15.89 -0.29
N ALA A 35 -3.57 -15.57 0.83
CA ALA A 35 -2.41 -14.68 0.83
C ALA A 35 -1.21 -15.26 0.06
N GLY A 36 -1.13 -16.58 -0.10
CA GLY A 36 -0.05 -17.25 -0.84
C GLY A 36 -0.06 -16.93 -2.33
N GLU A 37 -1.24 -16.84 -2.94
CA GLU A 37 -1.44 -16.65 -4.39
C GLU A 37 -1.30 -15.19 -4.83
N ALA A 38 -1.17 -14.27 -3.88
CA ALA A 38 -1.08 -12.84 -4.19
C ALA A 38 0.19 -12.52 -4.99
N TYR A 39 0.03 -11.97 -6.20
CA TYR A 39 1.14 -11.52 -7.07
C TYR A 39 2.11 -10.56 -6.36
N ARG A 40 1.63 -9.83 -5.36
CA ARG A 40 2.45 -8.97 -4.49
C ARG A 40 3.61 -9.74 -3.82
N ASN A 41 3.47 -11.05 -3.59
CA ASN A 41 4.55 -11.90 -3.07
C ASN A 41 5.70 -12.00 -4.07
N ASN A 42 5.41 -12.22 -5.36
CA ASN A 42 6.41 -12.30 -6.42
C ASN A 42 7.20 -10.99 -6.55
N ILE A 43 6.50 -9.84 -6.54
CA ILE A 43 7.15 -8.52 -6.53
C ILE A 43 8.04 -8.38 -5.28
N ARG A 44 7.56 -8.79 -4.12
CA ARG A 44 8.33 -8.69 -2.86
C ARG A 44 9.62 -9.52 -2.94
N GLU A 45 9.55 -10.74 -3.44
CA GLU A 45 10.70 -11.62 -3.59
C GLU A 45 11.71 -11.05 -4.58
N PHE A 46 11.24 -10.53 -5.72
CA PHE A 46 12.10 -9.83 -6.69
C PHE A 46 12.83 -8.64 -6.05
N LEU A 47 12.10 -7.75 -5.37
CA LEU A 47 12.70 -6.61 -4.67
C LEU A 47 13.66 -7.04 -3.55
N ASN A 48 13.39 -8.17 -2.87
CA ASN A 48 14.28 -8.71 -1.85
C ASN A 48 15.59 -9.22 -2.46
N LYS A 49 15.55 -9.88 -3.62
CA LYS A 49 16.75 -10.33 -4.34
C LYS A 49 17.62 -9.14 -4.75
N MET A 50 17.04 -8.12 -5.37
CA MET A 50 17.78 -6.92 -5.75
C MET A 50 18.40 -6.20 -4.54
N GLU A 51 17.71 -6.16 -3.40
CA GLU A 51 18.26 -5.55 -2.18
C GLU A 51 19.44 -6.34 -1.60
N LEU A 52 19.47 -7.67 -1.79
CA LEU A 52 20.60 -8.50 -1.37
C LEU A 52 21.83 -8.27 -2.25
N GLU A 53 21.64 -8.06 -3.56
CA GLU A 53 22.72 -7.79 -4.51
C GLU A 53 23.24 -6.35 -4.39
N GLN A 54 22.32 -5.39 -4.24
CA GLN A 54 22.62 -3.96 -4.11
C GLN A 54 21.89 -3.40 -2.88
N PRO A 55 22.61 -3.25 -1.75
CA PRO A 55 22.07 -2.59 -0.58
C PRO A 55 21.54 -1.21 -0.95
N THR A 56 20.35 -0.83 -0.47
CA THR A 56 19.62 0.44 -0.71
C THR A 56 18.71 0.50 -1.94
N THR A 57 18.59 -0.56 -2.74
CA THR A 57 17.71 -0.59 -3.93
C THR A 57 16.27 -0.14 -3.63
N LYS A 58 15.65 -0.66 -2.58
CA LYS A 58 14.28 -0.30 -2.16
C LYS A 58 14.17 1.15 -1.74
N TYR A 59 15.17 1.66 -1.03
CA TYR A 59 15.19 3.07 -0.60
C TYR A 59 15.33 4.00 -1.82
N SER A 60 16.19 3.66 -2.77
CA SER A 60 16.36 4.41 -4.02
C SER A 60 15.09 4.44 -4.85
N LEU A 61 14.39 3.29 -4.97
CA LEU A 61 13.10 3.20 -5.66
C LEU A 61 12.04 4.10 -5.01
N LEU A 62 11.88 4.02 -3.68
CA LEU A 62 10.94 4.85 -2.93
C LEU A 62 11.26 6.34 -3.10
N ARG A 63 12.55 6.71 -2.96
CA ARG A 63 12.99 8.10 -3.14
C ARG A 63 12.76 8.62 -4.56
N SER A 64 12.88 7.75 -5.56
CA SER A 64 12.59 8.10 -6.95
C SER A 64 11.08 8.34 -7.14
N TYR A 65 10.24 7.49 -6.56
CA TYR A 65 8.79 7.69 -6.53
C TYR A 65 8.41 9.03 -5.88
N ASP A 66 8.97 9.34 -4.70
CA ASP A 66 8.70 10.59 -3.99
C ASP A 66 9.03 11.85 -4.82
N LYS A 67 10.04 11.75 -5.71
CA LYS A 67 10.41 12.85 -6.62
C LYS A 67 9.48 12.95 -7.82
N ILE A 68 9.06 11.82 -8.38
CA ILE A 68 8.25 11.77 -9.60
C ILE A 68 6.79 12.08 -9.30
N TYR A 69 6.25 11.57 -8.19
CA TYR A 69 4.84 11.65 -7.87
C TYR A 69 4.28 13.10 -7.87
N PRO A 70 4.93 14.10 -7.24
CA PRO A 70 4.45 15.48 -7.26
C PRO A 70 4.37 16.10 -8.66
N LEU A 71 5.22 15.64 -9.59
CA LEU A 71 5.25 16.13 -10.97
C LEU A 71 4.06 15.64 -11.79
N ILE A 72 3.52 14.46 -11.47
CA ILE A 72 2.39 13.85 -12.18
C ILE A 72 1.06 13.99 -11.44
N ALA A 73 1.09 14.21 -10.11
CA ALA A 73 -0.09 14.21 -9.26
C ALA A 73 -1.17 15.21 -9.72
N LYS A 74 -0.77 16.38 -10.22
CA LYS A 74 -1.71 17.39 -10.75
C LYS A 74 -2.52 16.88 -11.94
N ASN A 75 -1.90 16.10 -12.82
CA ASN A 75 -2.57 15.53 -14.00
C ASN A 75 -3.46 14.33 -13.65
N LEU A 76 -3.24 13.72 -12.48
CA LEU A 76 -4.02 12.59 -11.98
C LEU A 76 -5.18 13.01 -11.07
N ALA A 77 -5.23 14.29 -10.66
CA ALA A 77 -6.26 14.80 -9.77
C ALA A 77 -7.62 14.80 -10.47
N LYS A 78 -8.53 13.94 -9.99
CA LYS A 78 -9.95 13.92 -10.39
C LYS A 78 -10.79 14.59 -9.29
N LYS A 79 -11.87 15.26 -9.68
CA LYS A 79 -12.82 15.82 -8.72
C LYS A 79 -13.48 14.69 -7.94
N VAL A 80 -13.41 14.76 -6.61
CA VAL A 80 -14.12 13.84 -5.73
C VAL A 80 -15.59 14.24 -5.69
N ARG A 81 -16.46 13.26 -5.86
CA ARG A 81 -17.92 13.34 -5.72
C ARG A 81 -18.37 12.35 -4.65
N TYR A 82 -19.67 12.29 -4.38
CA TYR A 82 -20.26 11.36 -3.42
C TYR A 82 -21.17 10.38 -4.15
N CYS A 83 -21.14 9.12 -3.72
CA CYS A 83 -21.92 8.06 -4.33
C CYS A 83 -23.41 8.30 -4.09
N GLU A 84 -24.22 8.19 -5.14
CA GLU A 84 -25.68 8.40 -5.06
C GLU A 84 -26.39 7.38 -4.15
N LYS A 85 -25.79 6.20 -3.91
CA LYS A 85 -26.39 5.13 -3.09
C LYS A 85 -25.97 5.14 -1.63
N CYS A 86 -24.67 5.21 -1.35
CA CYS A 86 -24.15 5.11 0.02
C CYS A 86 -23.59 6.42 0.58
N GLY A 87 -23.43 7.46 -0.25
CA GLY A 87 -22.86 8.74 0.17
C GLY A 87 -21.34 8.73 0.41
N GLU A 88 -20.63 7.63 0.10
CA GLU A 88 -19.16 7.56 0.23
C GLU A 88 -18.43 8.34 -0.87
N PRO A 89 -17.20 8.81 -0.63
CA PRO A 89 -16.41 9.53 -1.63
C PRO A 89 -16.04 8.63 -2.82
N THR A 90 -16.28 9.12 -4.03
CA THR A 90 -16.08 8.40 -5.29
C THR A 90 -15.68 9.36 -6.41
N ILE A 91 -15.11 8.82 -7.48
CA ILE A 91 -14.80 9.56 -8.71
C ILE A 91 -15.95 9.44 -9.73
N GLU A 92 -16.66 8.33 -9.68
CA GLU A 92 -17.81 7.94 -10.51
C GLU A 92 -19.13 8.19 -9.75
N ASP A 93 -20.29 8.13 -10.42
CA ASP A 93 -21.59 8.39 -9.79
C ASP A 93 -21.98 7.30 -8.76
N ILE A 94 -21.57 6.06 -9.02
CA ILE A 94 -21.70 4.91 -8.12
C ILE A 94 -20.31 4.45 -7.69
N CYS A 95 -20.09 4.20 -6.39
CA CYS A 95 -18.80 3.71 -5.92
C CYS A 95 -18.57 2.26 -6.34
N LYS A 96 -17.30 1.85 -6.48
CA LYS A 96 -16.95 0.48 -6.88
C LYS A 96 -17.55 -0.57 -5.95
N THR A 97 -17.64 -0.29 -4.65
CA THR A 97 -18.27 -1.19 -3.68
C THR A 97 -19.74 -1.46 -4.02
N CYS A 98 -20.54 -0.42 -4.26
CA CYS A 98 -21.93 -0.57 -4.66
C CYS A 98 -22.06 -1.26 -6.02
N GLU A 99 -21.19 -0.93 -6.98
CA GLU A 99 -21.16 -1.60 -8.30
C GLU A 99 -20.87 -3.10 -8.17
N PHE A 100 -19.96 -3.49 -7.28
CA PHE A 100 -19.67 -4.91 -7.00
C PHE A 100 -20.85 -5.62 -6.33
N LEU A 101 -21.50 -4.97 -5.36
CA LEU A 101 -22.64 -5.57 -4.65
C LEU A 101 -23.85 -5.82 -5.57
N GLU A 102 -24.04 -5.05 -6.63
CA GLU A 102 -25.10 -5.28 -7.62
C GLU A 102 -24.80 -6.43 -8.60
N LYS A 103 -23.52 -6.82 -8.73
CA LYS A 103 -23.08 -7.88 -9.65
C LYS A 103 -22.90 -9.23 -8.95
N LEU A 104 -23.13 -9.28 -7.63
CA LEU A 104 -23.21 -10.52 -6.84
C LEU A 104 -24.56 -11.20 -7.07
#